data_AF-A0A212ET37-F1
#
_entry.id   AF-A0A212ET37-F1
#
_cell.length_a   1.000
_cell.length_b   1.000
_cell.length_c   1.000
_cell.angle_alpha   90.00
_cell.angle_beta   90.00
_cell.angle_gamma   90.00
#
_symmetry.space_group_name_H-M   'P 1'
#
loop_
_entity.id
_entity.type
_entity.pdbx_description
1 polymer ?
#
loop_
_entity_poly.entity_id
_entity_poly.type
_entity_poly.pdbx_seq_one_letter_code
_entity_poly.pdbx_strand_id
1 'polypeptide(L)'
;MYRVNIFCLLSILLSLVTTSHGELFTAISDVEPLLETHKKIIDDLEDYIKKEEDRLQALKRHLVIYRREHEQAMEDIPNYLGNPINAFTLIKRLTIDLDDIEKSIEIGTEYIKNITIINNHANVKYPTLEDLTGAAQALTRLQQTYKLDVKDLSEGRLNGVVY
;
A
#
# COMPACT_ATOMS: atom_id res chain seq x y z
N MET A 1 -2.61 40.37 -51.80
CA MET A 1 -2.62 39.80 -50.43
C MET A 1 -4.08 39.44 -50.15
N TYR A 2 -4.55 38.20 -50.03
CA TYR A 2 -4.03 37.05 -49.30
C TYR A 2 -4.49 35.76 -49.99
N ARG A 3 -3.55 34.98 -50.55
CA ARG A 3 -3.76 33.55 -50.79
C ARG A 3 -2.97 32.81 -49.72
N VAL A 4 -3.46 32.84 -48.49
CA VAL A 4 -3.02 31.88 -47.48
C VAL A 4 -3.48 30.54 -48.00
N ASN A 5 -2.52 29.75 -48.50
CA ASN A 5 -2.74 28.52 -49.23
C ASN A 5 -3.59 27.57 -48.37
N ILE A 6 -4.68 27.07 -48.95
CA ILE A 6 -5.49 25.97 -48.40
C ILE A 6 -4.59 24.79 -47.98
N PHE A 7 -3.48 24.58 -48.69
CA PHE A 7 -2.43 23.62 -48.35
C PHE A 7 -1.74 23.89 -47.00
N CYS A 8 -1.47 25.16 -46.66
CA CYS A 8 -0.89 25.54 -45.37
C CYS A 8 -1.89 25.36 -44.22
N LEU A 9 -3.17 25.64 -44.46
CA LEU A 9 -4.24 25.39 -43.48
C LEU A 9 -4.44 23.89 -43.26
N LEU A 10 -4.42 23.08 -44.33
CA LEU A 10 -4.46 21.61 -44.25
C LEU A 10 -3.24 21.04 -43.54
N SER A 11 -2.04 21.56 -43.79
CA SER A 11 -0.83 21.09 -43.09
C SER A 11 -0.83 21.45 -41.60
N ILE A 12 -1.35 22.64 -41.25
CA ILE A 12 -1.51 23.05 -39.84
C ILE A 12 -2.54 22.16 -39.15
N LEU A 13 -3.70 21.92 -39.79
CA LEU A 13 -4.74 21.06 -39.25
C LEU A 13 -4.23 19.62 -39.06
N LEU A 14 -3.50 19.10 -40.05
CA LEU A 14 -2.90 17.76 -39.98
C LEU A 14 -1.86 17.67 -38.85
N SER A 15 -1.05 18.72 -38.66
CA SER A 15 -0.07 18.77 -37.56
C SER A 15 -0.74 18.80 -36.18
N LEU A 16 -1.85 19.53 -36.01
CA LEU A 16 -2.59 19.57 -34.74
C LEU A 16 -3.19 18.21 -34.38
N VAL A 17 -3.73 17.48 -35.37
CA VAL A 17 -4.31 16.15 -35.17
C VAL A 17 -3.22 15.14 -34.80
N THR A 18 -2.05 15.19 -35.44
CA THR A 18 -0.94 14.29 -35.06
C THR A 18 -0.41 14.56 -33.65
N THR A 19 -0.42 15.82 -33.20
CA THR A 19 0.03 16.19 -31.85
C THR A 19 -0.92 15.68 -30.77
N SER A 20 -2.25 15.80 -30.96
CA SER A 20 -3.23 15.35 -29.95
C SER A 20 -3.23 13.83 -29.76
N HIS A 21 -3.04 13.06 -30.83
CA HIS A 21 -2.88 11.62 -30.73
C HIS A 21 -1.56 11.25 -30.03
N GLY A 22 -0.45 11.95 -30.33
CA GLY A 22 0.84 11.75 -29.68
C GLY A 22 0.80 11.95 -28.16
N GLU A 23 0.10 12.99 -27.69
CA GLU A 23 -0.07 13.26 -26.25
C GLU A 23 -0.85 12.15 -25.52
N LEU A 24 -1.92 11.63 -26.14
CA LEU A 24 -2.71 10.52 -25.57
C LEU A 24 -1.89 9.23 -25.43
N PHE A 25 -1.16 8.84 -26.48
CA PHE A 25 -0.30 7.65 -26.43
C PHE A 25 0.85 7.80 -25.43
N THR A 26 1.38 9.02 -25.28
CA THR A 26 2.43 9.32 -24.30
C THR A 26 1.88 9.19 -22.87
N ALA A 27 0.70 9.76 -22.59
CA ALA A 27 0.05 9.66 -21.28
C ALA A 27 -0.28 8.21 -20.87
N ILE A 28 -0.72 7.38 -21.82
CA ILE A 28 -0.98 5.95 -21.55
C ILE A 28 0.34 5.21 -21.26
N SER A 29 1.38 5.44 -22.06
CA SER A 29 2.70 4.83 -21.86
C SER A 29 3.36 5.26 -20.54
N ASP A 30 3.03 6.44 -20.02
CA ASP A 30 3.56 6.95 -18.75
C ASP A 30 2.85 6.41 -17.50
N VAL A 31 1.58 5.99 -17.65
CA VAL A 31 0.71 5.49 -16.58
C VAL A 31 0.69 3.96 -16.52
N GLU A 32 0.88 3.27 -17.66
CA GLU A 32 0.92 1.79 -17.72
C GLU A 32 1.92 1.16 -16.72
N PRO A 33 3.17 1.65 -16.57
CA PRO A 33 4.10 1.12 -15.56
C PRO A 33 3.63 1.30 -14.11
N LEU A 34 2.69 2.21 -13.84
CA LEU A 34 2.15 2.39 -12.49
C LEU A 34 1.30 1.19 -12.05
N LEU A 35 0.81 0.37 -12.98
CA LEU A 35 0.14 -0.89 -12.63
C LEU A 35 1.12 -1.90 -12.02
N GLU A 36 2.37 -1.94 -12.49
CA GLU A 36 3.42 -2.75 -11.86
C GLU A 36 3.75 -2.23 -10.46
N THR A 37 3.80 -0.91 -10.29
CA THR A 37 3.98 -0.28 -8.96
C THR A 37 2.84 -0.67 -8.03
N HIS A 38 1.60 -0.59 -8.50
CA HIS A 38 0.43 -0.97 -7.71
C HIS A 38 0.46 -2.46 -7.34
N LYS A 39 0.83 -3.35 -8.28
CA LYS A 39 1.00 -4.78 -7.98
C LYS A 39 2.05 -5.02 -6.89
N LYS A 40 3.18 -4.31 -6.95
CA LYS A 40 4.23 -4.41 -5.93
C LYS A 40 3.75 -3.98 -4.55
N ILE A 41 2.95 -2.92 -4.47
CA ILE A 41 2.33 -2.49 -3.20
C ILE A 41 1.41 -3.58 -2.65
N ILE A 42 0.61 -4.21 -3.50
CA ILE A 42 -0.26 -5.33 -3.10
C ILE A 42 0.58 -6.48 -2.54
N ASP A 43 1.64 -6.90 -3.24
CA ASP A 43 2.51 -7.99 -2.78
C ASP A 43 3.18 -7.68 -1.43
N ASP A 44 3.65 -6.45 -1.25
CA ASP A 44 4.28 -6.03 0.00
C ASP A 44 3.29 -5.98 1.16
N LEU A 45 2.05 -5.55 0.90
CA LEU A 45 0.98 -5.57 1.88
C LEU A 45 0.57 -7.00 2.25
N GLU A 46 0.45 -7.90 1.28
CA GLU A 46 0.13 -9.31 1.52
C GLU A 46 1.22 -9.99 2.37
N ASP A 47 2.50 -9.80 2.03
CA ASP A 47 3.63 -10.33 2.80
C ASP A 47 3.67 -9.73 4.22
N TYR A 48 3.41 -8.44 4.35
CA TYR A 48 3.31 -7.80 5.67
C TYR A 48 2.20 -8.39 6.53
N ILE A 49 0.98 -8.46 6.00
CA ILE A 49 -0.18 -9.00 6.70
C ILE A 49 0.12 -10.41 7.19
N LYS A 50 0.69 -11.26 6.32
CA LYS A 50 1.06 -12.63 6.67
C LYS A 50 2.05 -12.68 7.84
N LYS A 51 3.11 -11.85 7.81
CA LYS A 51 4.11 -11.78 8.89
C LYS A 51 3.50 -11.30 10.21
N GLU A 52 2.57 -10.35 10.17
CA GLU A 52 1.84 -9.90 11.37
C GLU A 52 0.90 -10.97 11.90
N GLU A 53 0.19 -11.70 11.04
CA GLU A 53 -0.66 -12.80 11.46
C GLU A 53 0.13 -13.90 12.17
N ASP A 54 1.30 -14.27 11.64
CA ASP A 54 2.20 -15.26 12.24
C ASP A 54 2.71 -14.78 13.62
N ARG A 55 3.15 -13.52 13.73
CA ARG A 55 3.60 -12.92 15.00
C ARG A 55 2.47 -12.84 16.01
N LEU A 56 1.29 -12.41 15.60
CA LEU A 56 0.10 -12.37 16.45
C LEU A 56 -0.29 -13.78 16.93
N GLN A 57 -0.18 -14.79 16.06
CA GLN A 57 -0.45 -16.18 16.44
C GLN A 57 0.55 -16.68 17.49
N ALA A 58 1.84 -16.34 17.36
CA ALA A 58 2.83 -16.67 18.37
C ALA A 58 2.52 -16.02 19.73
N LEU A 59 2.19 -14.72 19.74
CA LEU A 59 1.79 -14.00 20.96
C LEU A 59 0.55 -14.62 21.63
N LYS A 60 -0.44 -15.02 20.84
CA LYS A 60 -1.62 -15.73 21.34
C LYS A 60 -1.24 -17.07 22.01
N ARG A 61 -0.29 -17.82 21.45
CA ARG A 61 0.20 -19.07 22.07
C ARG A 61 0.89 -18.81 23.41
N HIS A 62 1.76 -17.79 23.49
CA HIS A 62 2.38 -17.38 24.76
C HIS A 62 1.33 -17.02 25.80
N LEU A 63 0.33 -16.23 25.43
CA LEU A 63 -0.76 -15.82 26.34
C LEU A 63 -1.53 -17.01 26.91
N VAL A 64 -1.86 -18.01 26.07
CA VAL A 64 -2.54 -19.23 26.51
C VAL A 64 -1.70 -19.99 27.52
N ILE A 65 -0.39 -20.15 27.26
CA ILE A 65 0.53 -20.82 28.19
C ILE A 65 0.59 -20.04 29.51
N TYR A 66 0.78 -18.73 29.47
CA TYR A 66 0.93 -17.91 30.68
C TYR A 66 -0.31 -17.98 31.56
N ARG A 67 -1.51 -17.92 30.96
CA ARG A 67 -2.78 -18.07 31.70
C ARG A 67 -2.89 -19.43 32.36
N ARG A 68 -2.68 -20.51 31.60
CA ARG A 68 -2.77 -21.88 32.13
C ARG A 68 -1.81 -22.11 33.28
N GLU A 69 -0.54 -21.75 33.11
CA GLU A 69 0.48 -21.95 34.15
C GLU A 69 0.20 -21.08 35.38
N HIS A 70 -0.34 -19.88 35.19
CA HIS A 70 -0.74 -19.02 36.30
C HIS A 70 -1.93 -19.59 37.07
N GLU A 71 -2.98 -20.05 36.38
CA GLU A 71 -4.14 -20.70 36.99
C GLU A 71 -3.73 -21.93 37.80
N GLN A 72 -2.88 -22.79 37.24
CA GLN A 72 -2.32 -23.96 37.96
C GLN A 72 -1.50 -23.58 39.19
N ALA A 73 -0.71 -22.50 39.12
CA ALA A 73 0.05 -22.02 40.28
C ALA A 73 -0.86 -21.48 41.39
N MET A 74 -1.99 -20.87 41.02
CA MET A 74 -2.94 -20.29 41.97
C MET A 74 -3.80 -21.32 42.70
N GLU A 75 -3.95 -22.55 42.18
CA GLU A 75 -4.66 -23.63 42.88
C GLU A 75 -3.96 -24.03 44.19
N ASP A 76 -2.62 -24.12 44.19
CA ASP A 76 -1.81 -24.43 45.38
C ASP A 76 -0.38 -23.88 45.20
N ILE A 77 -0.19 -22.63 45.67
CA ILE A 77 1.08 -21.90 45.50
C ILE A 77 2.25 -22.61 46.19
N PRO A 78 2.18 -23.03 47.47
CA PRO A 78 3.28 -23.74 48.12
C PRO A 78 3.70 -25.01 47.38
N ASN A 79 2.75 -25.82 46.91
CA ASN A 79 3.07 -27.05 46.19
C ASN A 79 3.64 -26.78 44.79
N TYR A 80 3.05 -25.83 44.04
CA TYR A 80 3.52 -25.47 42.71
C TYR A 80 4.96 -24.91 42.77
N LEU A 81 5.23 -23.96 43.67
CA LEU A 81 6.56 -23.36 43.82
C LEU A 81 7.56 -24.28 44.52
N GLY A 82 7.08 -25.24 45.31
CA GLY A 82 7.90 -26.32 45.89
C GLY A 82 8.48 -27.26 44.83
N ASN A 83 7.87 -27.34 43.64
CA ASN A 83 8.44 -28.04 42.51
C ASN A 83 9.52 -27.17 41.82
N PRO A 84 10.80 -27.59 41.82
CA PRO A 84 11.89 -26.78 41.27
C PRO A 84 11.77 -26.55 39.76
N ILE A 85 11.11 -27.43 39.01
CA ILE A 85 10.87 -27.25 37.56
C ILE A 85 9.84 -26.14 37.32
N ASN A 86 8.79 -26.10 38.14
CA ASN A 86 7.76 -25.07 38.06
C ASN A 86 8.33 -23.70 38.45
N ALA A 87 9.12 -23.64 39.53
CA ALA A 87 9.82 -22.43 39.93
C ALA A 87 10.80 -21.93 38.84
N PHE A 88 11.60 -22.84 38.27
CA PHE A 88 12.51 -22.51 37.16
C PHE A 88 11.76 -21.98 35.93
N THR A 89 10.71 -22.67 35.50
CA THR A 89 9.94 -22.27 34.31
C THR A 89 9.17 -20.96 34.53
N LEU A 90 8.71 -20.68 35.75
CA LEU A 90 8.16 -19.36 36.10
C LEU A 90 9.21 -18.25 35.93
N ILE A 91 10.42 -18.45 36.45
CA ILE A 91 11.52 -17.49 36.30
C ILE A 91 11.87 -17.30 34.82
N LYS A 92 11.96 -18.39 34.05
CA LYS A 92 12.20 -18.33 32.60
C LYS A 92 11.14 -17.50 31.87
N ARG A 93 9.85 -17.69 32.19
CA ARG A 93 8.74 -16.91 31.62
C ARG A 93 8.83 -15.42 31.93
N LEU A 94 9.32 -15.07 33.12
CA LEU A 94 9.47 -13.68 33.58
C LEU A 94 10.80 -13.05 33.15
N THR A 95 11.65 -13.77 32.41
CA THR A 95 12.97 -13.30 31.97
C THR A 95 13.13 -13.50 30.48
N ILE A 96 13.68 -14.64 30.06
CA ILE A 96 14.05 -14.93 28.67
C ILE A 96 12.82 -14.88 27.76
N ASP A 97 11.72 -15.53 28.15
CA ASP A 97 10.55 -15.60 27.27
C ASP A 97 9.85 -14.25 27.14
N LEU A 98 9.92 -13.40 28.17
CA LEU A 98 9.38 -12.05 28.13
C LEU A 98 10.21 -11.15 27.20
N ASP A 99 11.54 -11.23 27.30
CA ASP A 99 12.46 -10.52 26.40
C ASP A 99 12.25 -10.91 24.93
N ASP A 100 12.04 -12.21 24.65
CA ASP A 100 11.71 -12.69 23.30
C ASP A 100 10.37 -12.14 22.80
N ILE A 101 9.35 -12.06 23.68
CA ILE A 101 8.05 -11.46 23.34
C ILE A 101 8.20 -9.96 23.04
N GLU A 102 8.94 -9.22 23.86
CA GLU A 102 9.17 -7.78 23.68
C GLU A 102 9.90 -7.49 22.37
N LYS A 103 10.98 -8.22 22.07
CA LYS A 103 11.70 -8.12 20.79
C LYS A 103 10.81 -8.46 19.61
N SER A 104 10.00 -9.51 19.73
CA SER A 104 9.05 -9.88 18.68
C SER A 104 8.09 -8.73 18.39
N ILE A 105 7.55 -8.07 19.43
CA ILE A 105 6.66 -6.90 19.28
C ILE A 105 7.40 -5.74 18.60
N GLU A 106 8.60 -5.41 19.07
CA GLU A 106 9.42 -4.31 18.55
C GLU A 106 9.71 -4.46 17.04
N ILE A 107 10.14 -5.64 16.61
CA ILE A 107 10.42 -5.95 15.19
C ILE A 107 9.21 -5.64 14.30
N GLY A 108 7.99 -5.91 14.75
CA GLY A 108 6.79 -5.56 13.99
C GLY A 108 6.59 -4.08 13.82
N THR A 109 6.72 -3.34 14.91
CA THR A 109 6.60 -1.88 14.89
C THR A 109 7.66 -1.22 14.01
N GLU A 110 8.88 -1.76 13.97
CA GLU A 110 9.92 -1.29 13.04
C GLU A 110 9.62 -1.67 11.60
N TYR A 111 9.14 -2.88 11.35
CA TYR A 111 8.77 -3.32 10.00
C TYR A 111 7.66 -2.47 9.39
N ILE A 112 6.65 -2.06 10.18
CA ILE A 112 5.63 -1.08 9.75
C ILE A 112 6.30 0.20 9.29
N LYS A 113 7.15 0.79 10.13
CA LYS A 113 7.85 2.05 9.83
C LYS A 113 8.66 1.92 8.54
N ASN A 114 9.32 0.78 8.33
CA ASN A 114 10.08 0.53 7.11
C ASN A 114 9.18 0.33 5.89
N ILE A 115 8.03 -0.34 5.99
CA ILE A 115 7.08 -0.39 4.85
C ILE A 115 6.53 0.99 4.51
N THR A 116 6.20 1.81 5.52
CA THR A 116 5.62 3.14 5.27
C THR A 116 6.66 4.16 4.78
N ILE A 117 7.94 3.98 5.10
CA ILE A 117 8.99 4.99 4.89
C ILE A 117 10.08 4.52 3.89
N ILE A 118 10.32 3.21 3.73
CA ILE A 118 11.54 2.66 3.14
C ILE A 118 11.28 1.28 2.50
N ASN A 119 10.76 1.20 1.28
CA ASN A 119 11.11 0.07 0.41
C ASN A 119 11.58 0.61 -0.93
N ASN A 120 12.81 1.13 -0.91
CA ASN A 120 13.78 1.28 -2.00
C ASN A 120 13.16 1.19 -3.41
N HIS A 121 12.73 2.35 -3.89
CA HIS A 121 12.14 2.70 -5.19
C HIS A 121 13.05 2.46 -6.40
N ALA A 122 14.00 1.52 -6.34
CA ALA A 122 14.98 1.32 -7.40
C ALA A 122 14.36 0.73 -8.68
N ASN A 123 13.27 -0.04 -8.55
CA ASN A 123 12.78 -0.89 -9.64
C ASN A 123 11.36 -0.55 -10.14
N VAL A 124 10.63 0.38 -9.50
CA VAL A 124 9.27 0.74 -9.95
C VAL A 124 8.97 2.22 -9.72
N LYS A 125 8.24 2.85 -10.65
CA LYS A 125 7.94 4.29 -10.68
C LYS A 125 6.81 4.62 -9.71
N TYR A 126 7.08 5.44 -8.70
CA TYR A 126 6.05 5.96 -7.80
C TYR A 126 5.65 7.37 -8.25
N PRO A 127 4.35 7.65 -8.43
CA PRO A 127 3.90 9.00 -8.76
C PRO A 127 4.11 9.92 -7.56
N THR A 128 4.43 11.16 -7.86
CA THR A 128 4.58 12.23 -6.89
C THR A 128 3.25 12.95 -6.65
N LEU A 129 3.23 13.86 -5.68
CA LEU A 129 2.08 14.73 -5.46
C LEU A 129 1.80 15.66 -6.66
N GLU A 130 2.85 16.00 -7.43
CA GLU A 130 2.72 16.77 -8.65
C GLU A 130 1.97 15.99 -9.73
N ASP A 131 2.30 14.70 -9.91
CA ASP A 131 1.61 13.82 -10.86
C ASP A 131 0.11 13.70 -10.54
N LEU A 132 -0.23 13.56 -9.26
CA LEU A 132 -1.62 13.55 -8.80
C LEU A 132 -2.34 14.87 -9.11
N THR A 133 -1.67 15.99 -8.83
CA THR A 133 -2.22 17.33 -9.10
C THR A 133 -2.44 17.54 -10.60
N GLY A 134 -1.49 17.11 -11.44
CA GLY A 134 -1.57 17.16 -12.89
C GLY A 134 -2.74 16.33 -13.42
N ALA A 135 -2.93 15.11 -12.92
CA ALA A 135 -4.05 14.24 -13.29
C ALA A 135 -5.40 14.87 -12.91
N ALA A 136 -5.52 15.45 -11.72
CA ALA A 136 -6.75 16.14 -11.28
C ALA A 136 -7.07 17.36 -12.17
N GLN A 137 -6.05 18.13 -12.55
CA GLN A 137 -6.23 19.25 -13.50
C GLN A 137 -6.65 18.75 -14.89
N ALA A 138 -6.07 17.65 -15.37
CA ALA A 138 -6.46 17.05 -16.65
C ALA A 138 -7.93 16.60 -16.64
N LEU A 139 -8.40 15.93 -15.57
CA LEU A 139 -9.81 15.57 -15.39
C LEU A 139 -10.72 16.81 -15.36
N THR A 140 -10.31 17.86 -14.66
CA THR A 140 -11.06 19.13 -14.63
C THR A 140 -11.17 19.74 -16.03
N ARG A 141 -10.09 19.72 -16.81
CA ARG A 141 -10.11 20.20 -18.21
C ARG A 141 -11.03 19.38 -19.09
N LEU A 142 -11.02 18.04 -18.97
CA LEU A 142 -11.94 17.16 -19.70
C LEU A 142 -13.39 17.48 -19.36
N GLN A 143 -13.69 17.62 -18.07
CA GLN A 143 -15.02 17.98 -17.58
C GLN A 143 -15.50 19.29 -18.18
N GLN A 144 -14.67 20.34 -18.13
CA GLN A 144 -15.03 21.67 -18.63
C GLN A 144 -15.14 21.72 -20.16
N THR A 145 -14.24 21.05 -20.88
CA THR A 145 -14.19 21.07 -22.35
C THR A 145 -15.38 20.35 -22.96
N TYR A 146 -15.71 19.17 -22.43
CA TYR A 146 -16.80 18.33 -22.95
C TYR A 146 -18.11 18.50 -22.19
N LYS A 147 -18.16 19.41 -21.20
CA LYS A 147 -19.31 19.65 -20.32
C LYS A 147 -19.85 18.36 -19.71
N LEU A 148 -18.92 17.50 -19.26
CA LEU A 148 -19.27 16.21 -18.68
C LEU A 148 -20.04 16.42 -17.38
N ASP A 149 -21.06 15.60 -17.18
CA ASP A 149 -21.75 15.52 -15.90
C ASP A 149 -20.78 15.01 -14.83
N VAL A 150 -20.71 15.70 -13.69
CA VAL A 150 -19.73 15.40 -12.63
C VAL A 150 -20.03 14.06 -11.98
N LYS A 151 -21.31 13.69 -11.85
CA LYS A 151 -21.71 12.40 -11.28
C LYS A 151 -21.28 11.28 -12.22
N ASP A 152 -21.56 11.39 -13.51
CA ASP A 152 -21.10 10.40 -14.49
C ASP A 152 -19.57 10.30 -14.54
N LEU A 153 -18.85 11.43 -14.55
CA LEU A 153 -17.39 11.46 -14.52
C LEU A 153 -16.81 10.77 -13.28
N SER A 154 -17.40 11.00 -12.10
CA SER A 154 -16.96 10.38 -10.85
C SER A 154 -17.16 8.86 -10.81
N GLU A 155 -18.08 8.35 -11.63
CA GLU A 155 -18.37 6.92 -11.78
C GLU A 155 -17.64 6.31 -12.99
N GLY A 156 -16.68 7.01 -13.58
CA GLY A 156 -15.91 6.54 -14.74
C GLY A 156 -16.69 6.54 -16.05
N ARG A 157 -17.85 7.21 -16.10
CA ARG A 157 -18.67 7.31 -17.32
C ARG A 157 -18.34 8.57 -18.11
N LEU A 158 -17.79 8.35 -19.30
CA LEU A 158 -17.45 9.42 -20.25
C LEU A 158 -18.32 9.26 -21.49
N ASN A 159 -19.24 10.20 -21.73
CA ASN A 159 -20.16 10.20 -22.88
C ASN A 159 -20.96 8.88 -23.05
N GLY A 160 -21.38 8.26 -21.94
CA GLY A 160 -22.15 7.01 -21.95
C GLY A 160 -21.33 5.72 -22.08
N VAL A 161 -20.00 5.82 -22.17
CA VAL A 161 -19.08 4.68 -22.11
C VAL A 161 -18.48 4.58 -20.71
N VAL A 162 -18.46 3.37 -20.14
CA VAL A 162 -17.84 3.07 -18.84
C VAL A 162 -16.40 2.64 -19.09
N TYR A 163 -15.45 3.27 -18.40
CA TYR A 163 -14.02 2.94 -18.45
C TYR A 163 -13.53 2.38 -17.11
#